data_AF-A0A1G2CDG8-F1
#
_entry.id   AF-A0A1G2CDG8-F1
#
_cell.length_a   1.000
_cell.length_b   1.000
_cell.length_c   1.000
_cell.angle_alpha   90.00
_cell.angle_beta   90.00
_cell.angle_gamma   90.00
#
_symmetry.space_group_name_H-M   'P 1'
#
loop_
_entity.id
_entity.type
_entity.pdbx_description
1 polymer ?
#
loop_
_entity_poly.entity_id
_entity_poly.type
_entity_poly.pdbx_seq_one_letter_code
_entity_poly.pdbx_strand_id
1 'polypeptide(L)'
;MRAATLERLSSGKSYRNIGAELWLSPQTISGIKKAIDDKPYKDYRERSKGKRKKKTYSIVKTRKSKPKRVFRRTKYGPLYMP
;
A
#
# COMPACT_ATOMS: atom_id res chain seq x y z
N MET A 1 -20.02 10.80 16.93
CA MET A 1 -19.01 11.08 15.88
C MET A 1 -18.52 9.82 15.15
N ARG A 2 -17.88 8.85 15.81
CA ARG A 2 -17.36 7.64 15.13
C ARG A 2 -18.44 6.78 14.45
N ALA A 3 -19.61 6.63 15.07
CA ALA A 3 -20.76 5.94 14.48
C ALA A 3 -21.31 6.68 13.23
N ALA A 4 -21.40 8.01 13.29
CA ALA A 4 -21.85 8.84 12.17
C ALA A 4 -20.85 8.82 10.98
N THR A 5 -19.54 8.79 11.24
CA THR A 5 -18.54 8.59 10.17
C THR A 5 -18.66 7.21 9.54
N LEU A 6 -19.00 6.20 10.34
CA LEU A 6 -19.15 4.81 9.90
C LEU A 6 -20.33 4.67 8.93
N GLU A 7 -21.49 5.21 9.31
CA GLU A 7 -22.69 5.23 8.48
C GLU A 7 -22.45 5.94 7.13
N ARG A 8 -21.67 7.03 7.14
CA ARG A 8 -21.35 7.76 5.91
C ARG A 8 -20.28 7.09 5.05
N LEU A 9 -19.37 6.33 5.68
CA LEU A 9 -18.42 5.48 4.96
C LEU A 9 -19.12 4.28 4.32
N SER A 10 -20.10 3.66 5.00
CA SER A 10 -20.89 2.57 4.44
C SER A 10 -21.84 3.06 3.34
N SER A 11 -22.33 4.29 3.43
CA SER A 11 -23.11 4.93 2.37
C SER A 11 -22.27 5.38 1.15
N GLY A 12 -20.97 5.10 1.12
CA GLY A 12 -20.09 5.41 -0.02
C GLY A 12 -19.73 6.89 -0.19
N LYS A 13 -19.95 7.75 0.81
CA LYS A 13 -19.61 9.17 0.71
C LYS A 13 -18.09 9.39 0.65
N SER A 14 -17.68 10.41 -0.09
CA SER A 14 -16.27 10.82 -0.17
C SER A 14 -15.78 11.41 1.15
N TYR A 15 -14.48 11.28 1.43
CA TYR A 15 -13.91 11.77 2.69
C TYR A 15 -14.03 13.29 2.83
N ARG A 16 -14.03 14.03 1.71
CA ARG A 16 -14.22 15.47 1.71
C ARG A 16 -15.63 15.85 2.17
N ASN A 17 -16.64 15.14 1.68
CA ASN A 17 -18.03 15.38 2.05
C ASN A 17 -18.28 15.03 3.53
N ILE A 18 -17.73 13.88 3.98
CA ILE A 18 -17.80 13.49 5.38
C ILE A 18 -17.09 14.52 6.27
N GLY A 19 -15.93 15.02 5.84
CA GLY A 19 -15.17 16.04 6.56
C GLY A 19 -15.90 17.38 6.65
N ALA A 20 -16.56 17.82 5.57
CA ALA A 20 -17.35 19.04 5.54
C ALA A 20 -18.60 18.93 6.43
N GLU A 21 -19.30 17.80 6.39
CA GLU A 21 -20.54 17.62 7.14
C GLU A 21 -20.31 17.32 8.63
N LEU A 22 -19.24 16.60 9.00
CA LEU A 22 -18.92 16.22 10.39
C LEU A 22 -17.81 17.08 11.00
N TRP A 23 -17.28 18.05 10.26
CA TRP A 23 -16.19 18.92 10.69
C TRP A 23 -14.96 18.12 11.13
N LEU A 24 -14.61 17.11 10.33
CA LEU A 24 -13.51 16.20 10.60
C LEU A 24 -12.41 16.32 9.55
N SER A 25 -11.16 16.27 10.01
CA SER A 25 -10.03 16.17 9.09
C SER A 25 -10.08 14.83 8.31
N PRO A 26 -9.64 14.81 7.04
CA PRO A 26 -9.48 13.56 6.29
C PRO A 26 -8.58 12.54 6.99
N GLN A 27 -7.61 13.02 7.78
CA GLN A 27 -6.71 12.20 8.57
C GLN A 27 -7.46 11.45 9.68
N THR A 28 -8.40 12.13 10.34
CA THR A 28 -9.25 11.53 11.38
C THR A 28 -10.16 10.45 10.78
N ILE A 29 -10.77 10.73 9.63
CA ILE A 29 -11.61 9.75 8.90
C ILE A 29 -10.80 8.51 8.51
N SER A 30 -9.58 8.73 8.00
CA SER A 30 -8.63 7.65 7.67
C SER A 30 -8.26 6.81 8.90
N GLY A 31 -8.02 7.45 10.05
CA GLY A 31 -7.75 6.77 11.31
C GLY A 31 -8.92 5.91 11.79
N ILE A 32 -10.15 6.43 11.70
CA ILE A 32 -11.37 5.69 12.05
C ILE A 32 -11.54 4.48 11.11
N LYS A 33 -11.41 4.69 9.79
CA LYS A 33 -11.47 3.59 8.82
C LYS A 33 -10.45 2.50 9.12
N LYS A 34 -9.20 2.88 9.40
CA LYS A 34 -8.15 1.92 9.78
C LYS A 34 -8.52 1.13 11.03
N ALA A 35 -9.10 1.77 12.04
CA ALA A 35 -9.49 1.10 13.28
C ALA A 35 -10.64 0.09 13.09
N ILE A 36 -11.44 0.25 12.03
CA ILE A 36 -12.51 -0.68 11.65
C ILE A 36 -11.96 -1.84 10.80
N ASP A 37 -11.10 -1.52 9.83
CA ASP A 37 -10.48 -2.51 8.94
C ASP A 37 -9.44 -3.39 9.68
N ASP A 38 -8.71 -2.82 10.64
CA ASP A 38 -7.84 -3.57 11.52
C ASP A 38 -8.71 -4.34 12.54
N LYS A 39 -8.61 -5.68 12.49
CA LYS A 39 -9.11 -6.58 13.53
C LYS A 39 -8.59 -6.15 14.92
N PRO A 40 -9.31 -6.45 16.03
CA PRO A 40 -8.85 -6.14 17.39
C PRO A 40 -7.39 -6.53 17.60
N TYR A 41 -6.68 -5.80 18.48
CA TYR A 41 -5.23 -5.86 18.68
C TYR A 41 -4.68 -7.27 18.41
N LYS A 42 -3.98 -7.41 17.29
CA LYS A 42 -3.31 -8.64 16.92
C LYS A 42 -1.88 -8.59 17.38
N ASP A 43 -1.47 -9.62 18.09
CA ASP A 43 -0.09 -9.80 18.50
C ASP A 43 0.86 -9.67 17.30
N TYR A 44 2.01 -9.03 17.51
CA TYR A 44 2.99 -8.76 16.45
C TYR A 44 3.37 -10.02 15.65
N ARG A 45 3.37 -11.18 16.34
CA ARG A 45 3.59 -12.51 15.75
C ARG A 45 2.52 -12.87 14.71
N GLU A 46 1.25 -12.60 14.96
CA GLU A 46 0.17 -12.89 14.02
C GLU A 46 0.20 -11.96 12.80
N ARG A 47 0.50 -10.67 13.02
CA ARG A 47 0.61 -9.68 11.94
C ARG A 47 1.74 -10.00 10.97
N SER A 48 2.87 -10.49 11.48
CA SER A 48 4.03 -10.92 10.69
C SER A 48 3.72 -12.15 9.83
N LYS A 49 3.01 -13.14 10.36
CA LYS A 49 2.61 -14.36 9.61
C LYS A 49 1.72 -14.03 8.40
N GLY A 50 0.76 -13.13 8.55
CA GLY A 50 -0.12 -12.70 7.45
C GLY A 50 0.62 -11.93 6.35
N LYS A 51 1.52 -11.00 6.73
CA LYS A 51 2.33 -10.23 5.77
C LYS A 51 3.34 -11.12 5.03
N ARG A 52 3.96 -12.09 5.72
CA ARG A 52 4.88 -13.06 5.08
C ARG A 52 4.18 -13.93 4.05
N LYS A 53 3.00 -14.50 4.35
CA LYS A 53 2.22 -15.29 3.39
C LYS A 53 1.83 -14.48 2.14
N LYS A 54 1.39 -13.21 2.30
CA LYS A 54 1.07 -12.33 1.15
C LYS A 54 2.28 -12.05 0.25
N LYS A 55 3.50 -11.95 0.83
CA LYS A 55 4.73 -11.75 0.07
C LYS A 55 5.11 -12.97 -0.76
N THR A 56 4.76 -14.20 -0.33
CA THR A 56 5.04 -15.43 -1.08
C THR A 56 4.10 -15.60 -2.29
N TYR A 57 2.81 -15.27 -2.14
CA TYR A 57 1.83 -15.39 -3.24
C TYR A 57 1.95 -14.29 -4.32
N SER A 58 2.64 -13.18 -4.05
CA SER A 58 2.90 -12.14 -5.07
C SER A 58 4.16 -12.39 -5.90
N ILE A 59 4.89 -13.50 -5.66
CA ILE A 59 6.07 -13.92 -6.45
C ILE A 59 5.62 -14.67 -7.70
N VAL A 60 4.67 -14.13 -8.46
CA VAL A 60 4.52 -14.51 -9.88
C VAL A 60 4.25 -13.26 -10.69
N LYS A 61 5.30 -12.47 -10.88
CA LYS A 61 5.56 -11.76 -12.13
C LYS A 61 7.07 -11.67 -12.26
N THR A 62 7.67 -12.69 -12.86
CA THR A 62 9.02 -12.60 -13.42
C THR A 62 8.96 -11.54 -14.52
N ARG A 63 9.28 -10.29 -14.17
CA ARG A 63 9.65 -9.31 -15.20
C ARG A 63 10.86 -9.93 -15.89
N LYS A 64 10.74 -10.27 -17.18
CA LYS A 64 11.86 -10.72 -18.00
C LYS A 64 13.01 -9.73 -17.75
N SER A 65 14.04 -10.16 -17.02
CA SER A 65 15.23 -9.35 -16.78
C SER A 65 15.82 -9.09 -18.15
N LYS A 66 15.88 -7.83 -18.59
CA LYS A 66 16.65 -7.48 -19.78
C LYS A 66 18.09 -7.99 -19.56
N PRO A 67 18.77 -8.57 -20.56
CA PRO A 67 20.15 -9.00 -20.41
C PRO A 67 20.98 -7.80 -19.94
N LYS A 68 21.68 -7.96 -18.82
CA LYS A 68 22.49 -6.89 -18.23
C LYS A 68 23.74 -6.75 -19.10
N ARG A 69 23.69 -5.88 -20.10
CA ARG A 69 24.88 -5.55 -20.88
C ARG A 69 25.93 -4.89 -19.99
N VAL A 70 27.15 -5.39 -20.03
CA VAL A 70 28.25 -4.86 -19.21
C VAL A 70 28.87 -3.68 -19.93
N PHE A 71 28.91 -2.53 -19.26
CA PHE A 71 29.58 -1.34 -19.76
C PHE A 71 31.10 -1.50 -19.67
N ARG A 72 31.80 -1.25 -20.77
CA ARG A 72 33.28 -1.24 -20.85
C ARG A 72 33.73 0.00 -21.60
N ARG A 73 34.76 0.68 -21.08
CA ARG A 73 35.40 1.81 -21.75
C ARG A 73 36.56 1.29 -22.60
N THR A 74 36.49 1.50 -23.91
CA THR A 74 37.52 1.09 -24.87
C THR A 74 38.22 2.30 -25.47
N LYS A 75 39.31 2.08 -26.21
CA LYS A 75 40.04 3.14 -26.94
C LYS A 75 39.12 3.97 -27.85
N TYR A 76 38.06 3.35 -28.39
CA TYR A 76 37.10 3.96 -29.31
C TYR A 76 35.85 4.49 -28.60
N GLY A 77 35.83 4.50 -27.26
CA GLY A 77 34.72 4.99 -26.46
C GLY A 77 33.96 3.89 -25.70
N PRO A 78 32.84 4.26 -25.06
CA PRO A 78 32.03 3.33 -24.27
C PRO A 78 31.30 2.31 -25.15
N LEU A 79 31.40 1.02 -24.81
CA LEU A 79 30.68 -0.07 -25.46
C LEU A 79 29.89 -0.90 -24.44
N TYR A 80 28.72 -1.38 -24.88
CA TYR A 80 27.86 -2.29 -24.12
C TYR A 80 27.93 -3.68 -24.72
N MET A 81 28.66 -4.59 -24.06
CA MET A 81 28.78 -5.98 -24.50
C MET A 81 27.51 -6.77 -24.16
N PRO A 82 27.06 -7.69 -25.03
CA PRO A 82 25.92 -8.55 -24.75
C PRO A 82 26.10 -9.39 -23.49
#